data_AF-A0A7C3X3G0-F1
#
_entry.id   AF-A0A7C3X3G0-F1
#
_cell.length_a   1.000
_cell.length_b   1.000
_cell.length_c   1.000
_cell.angle_alpha   90.00
_cell.angle_beta   90.00
_cell.angle_gamma   90.00
#
_symmetry.space_group_name_H-M   'P 1'
#
loop_
_entity.id
_entity.type
_entity.pdbx_description
1 polymer ?
#
loop_
_entity_poly.entity_id
_entity_poly.type
_entity_poly.pdbx_seq_one_letter_code
_entity_poly.pdbx_strand_id
1 'polypeptide(L)'
;MNDIEPTHETIVWICKNAEQAWQEGDPKKLQFWEDQKKEFQKKCYQRIDSLVKQKTFLQQQQEVLIQKVNNGDYSPEEANRINQQIYEHSEDLNKQIQFYRNLLQYSTDEVDFVSNANDESNIFGESLENKVPFQKVIPIERYFYELFLSFLRVVFLSNIGQITICFFILVAAVYFTWTWNTRDQKPQFEYIPIHADNKHVIRILNKGMLNAKIYLTPTYPWELAPYIYFIVCSAETTTSQQKTDIQIPLNCLYTANGITSPITSTYIEILPGSEKSFEMDTQCIKQNFPDITKITLTIRTLFFRTQVLKVDIDLPSNST
;
A
#
# COMPACT_ATOMS: atom_id res chain seq x y z
N MET A 1 -22.79 0.16 49.85
CA MET A 1 -21.45 -0.33 49.43
C MET A 1 -21.47 -0.39 47.91
N ASN A 2 -20.34 -0.04 47.29
CA ASN A 2 -20.20 0.64 46.00
C ASN A 2 -20.96 0.07 44.80
N ASP A 3 -21.31 0.95 43.87
CA ASP A 3 -21.91 0.64 42.58
C ASP A 3 -20.89 -0.17 41.74
N ILE A 4 -20.94 -1.50 41.86
CA ILE A 4 -20.04 -2.40 41.13
C ILE A 4 -20.33 -2.25 39.63
N GLU A 5 -19.43 -1.66 38.86
CA GLU A 5 -19.54 -1.64 37.40
C GLU A 5 -19.10 -2.99 36.82
N PRO A 6 -19.84 -3.56 35.86
CA PRO A 6 -19.50 -4.85 35.26
C PRO A 6 -18.34 -4.71 34.27
N THR A 7 -17.11 -4.65 34.79
CA THR A 7 -15.86 -4.59 34.00
C THR A 7 -14.97 -5.82 34.25
N HIS A 8 -13.97 -6.00 33.38
CA HIS A 8 -12.97 -7.06 33.55
C HIS A 8 -12.16 -6.89 34.85
N GLU A 9 -11.74 -5.66 35.16
CA GLU A 9 -10.97 -5.36 36.38
C GLU A 9 -11.75 -5.72 37.64
N THR A 10 -13.07 -5.49 37.61
CA THR A 10 -13.96 -5.74 38.74
C THR A 10 -14.13 -7.23 39.02
N ILE A 11 -14.28 -8.08 37.99
CA ILE A 11 -14.37 -9.53 38.20
C ILE A 11 -13.04 -10.12 38.66
N VAL A 12 -11.91 -9.64 38.13
CA VAL A 12 -10.57 -10.04 38.57
C VAL A 12 -10.36 -9.67 40.03
N TRP A 13 -10.75 -8.47 40.42
CA TRP A 13 -10.65 -8.01 41.81
C TRP A 13 -11.52 -8.85 42.75
N ILE A 14 -12.76 -9.13 42.41
CA ILE A 14 -13.64 -10.00 43.22
C ILE A 14 -13.03 -11.40 43.39
N CYS A 15 -12.56 -12.02 42.31
CA CYS A 15 -11.95 -13.35 42.36
C CYS A 15 -10.68 -13.38 43.21
N LYS A 16 -9.78 -12.40 43.05
CA LYS A 16 -8.54 -12.32 43.81
C LYS A 16 -8.78 -12.17 45.32
N ASN A 17 -9.75 -11.35 45.72
CA ASN A 17 -10.08 -11.19 47.14
C ASN A 17 -10.82 -12.41 47.72
N ALA A 18 -11.62 -13.10 46.90
CA ALA A 18 -12.22 -14.38 47.30
C ALA A 18 -11.15 -15.45 47.56
N GLU A 19 -10.15 -15.55 46.69
CA GLU A 19 -9.02 -16.47 46.84
C GLU A 19 -8.19 -16.14 48.09
N GLN A 20 -7.91 -14.86 48.34
CA GLN A 20 -7.21 -14.44 49.56
C GLN A 20 -8.01 -14.80 50.82
N ALA A 21 -9.33 -14.59 50.83
CA ALA A 21 -10.18 -14.97 51.95
C ALA A 21 -10.21 -16.49 52.20
N TRP A 22 -10.12 -17.28 51.13
CA TRP A 22 -10.00 -18.74 51.22
C TRP A 22 -8.65 -19.17 51.82
N GLN A 23 -7.53 -18.56 51.38
CA GLN A 23 -6.19 -18.81 51.93
C GLN A 23 -6.06 -18.41 53.40
N GLU A 24 -6.71 -17.31 53.81
CA GLU A 24 -6.77 -16.84 55.20
C GLU A 24 -7.68 -17.70 56.10
N GLY A 25 -8.50 -18.60 55.52
CA GLY A 25 -9.43 -19.45 56.26
C GLY A 25 -10.58 -18.69 56.93
N ASP A 26 -10.96 -17.51 56.41
CA ASP A 26 -12.03 -16.68 56.95
C ASP A 26 -13.36 -16.90 56.19
N PRO A 27 -14.28 -17.73 56.71
CA PRO A 27 -15.53 -18.05 56.01
C PRO A 27 -16.47 -16.86 55.86
N LYS A 28 -16.38 -15.84 56.74
CA LYS A 28 -17.24 -14.65 56.64
C LYS A 28 -16.82 -13.75 55.49
N LYS A 29 -15.52 -13.55 55.32
CA LYS A 29 -14.97 -12.81 54.17
C LYS A 29 -15.23 -13.55 52.86
N LEU A 30 -15.08 -14.88 52.85
CA LEU A 30 -15.36 -15.68 51.66
C LEU A 30 -16.82 -15.54 51.23
N GLN A 31 -17.77 -15.69 52.16
CA GLN A 31 -19.21 -15.51 51.89
C GLN A 31 -19.52 -14.11 51.33
N PHE A 32 -18.90 -13.07 51.87
CA PHE A 32 -19.05 -11.71 51.36
C PHE A 32 -18.64 -11.60 49.89
N TRP A 33 -17.49 -12.16 49.50
CA TRP A 33 -17.02 -12.10 48.11
C TRP A 33 -17.85 -12.96 47.15
N GLU A 34 -18.38 -14.09 47.62
CA GLU A 34 -19.37 -14.86 46.85
C GLU A 34 -20.64 -14.07 46.58
N ASP A 35 -21.13 -13.31 47.56
CA ASP A 35 -22.32 -12.48 47.40
C ASP A 35 -22.04 -11.28 46.47
N GLN A 36 -20.84 -10.69 46.51
CA GLN A 36 -20.41 -9.68 45.54
C GLN A 36 -20.31 -10.24 44.12
N LYS A 37 -19.86 -11.50 43.96
CA LYS A 37 -19.85 -12.20 42.66
C LYS A 37 -21.27 -12.41 42.11
N LYS A 38 -22.23 -12.81 42.97
CA LYS A 38 -23.65 -12.95 42.56
C LYS A 38 -24.25 -11.61 42.14
N GLU A 39 -23.92 -10.52 42.85
CA GLU A 39 -24.38 -9.17 42.49
C GLU A 39 -23.80 -8.72 41.14
N PHE A 40 -22.52 -8.96 40.90
CA PHE A 40 -21.85 -8.71 39.61
C PHE A 40 -22.52 -9.48 38.46
N GLN A 41 -22.78 -10.78 38.67
CA GLN A 41 -23.45 -11.62 37.67
C GLN A 41 -24.87 -11.10 37.36
N LYS A 42 -25.62 -10.71 38.39
CA LYS A 42 -26.95 -10.10 38.23
C LYS A 42 -26.91 -8.85 37.36
N LYS A 43 -25.94 -7.94 37.57
CA LYS A 43 -25.78 -6.74 36.74
C LYS A 43 -25.40 -7.09 35.29
N CYS A 44 -24.53 -8.07 35.08
CA CYS A 44 -24.20 -8.55 33.73
C CYS A 44 -25.44 -9.11 33.01
N TYR A 45 -26.25 -9.93 33.68
CA TYR A 45 -27.50 -10.45 33.10
C TYR A 45 -28.50 -9.34 32.77
N GLN A 46 -28.67 -8.35 33.65
CA GLN A 46 -29.54 -7.19 33.39
C GLN A 46 -29.07 -6.40 32.16
N ARG A 47 -27.75 -6.23 32.00
CA ARG A 47 -27.18 -5.52 30.86
C ARG A 47 -27.36 -6.31 29.57
N ILE A 48 -27.15 -7.63 29.59
CA ILE A 48 -27.42 -8.52 28.46
C ILE A 48 -28.89 -8.45 28.07
N ASP A 49 -29.82 -8.55 29.01
CA ASP A 49 -31.27 -8.47 28.73
C ASP A 49 -31.65 -7.12 28.08
N SER A 50 -31.09 -6.01 28.58
CA SER A 50 -31.28 -4.69 27.98
C SER A 50 -30.78 -4.62 26.53
N LEU A 51 -29.59 -5.17 26.25
CA LEU A 51 -29.01 -5.21 24.90
C LEU A 51 -29.80 -6.13 23.96
N VAL A 52 -30.28 -7.26 24.46
CA VAL A 52 -31.14 -8.18 23.69
C VAL A 52 -32.45 -7.50 23.31
N LYS A 53 -33.09 -6.75 24.22
CA LYS A 53 -34.29 -5.96 23.92
C LYS A 53 -34.04 -4.91 22.83
N GLN A 54 -32.91 -4.22 22.89
CA GLN A 54 -32.51 -3.27 21.84
C GLN A 54 -32.31 -3.96 20.49
N LYS A 55 -31.69 -5.14 20.49
CA LYS A 55 -31.53 -5.95 19.28
C LYS A 55 -32.88 -6.38 18.69
N THR A 56 -33.82 -6.84 19.52
CA THR A 56 -35.18 -7.17 19.07
C THR A 56 -35.89 -5.96 18.47
N PHE A 57 -35.72 -4.77 19.05
CA PHE A 57 -36.28 -3.55 18.49
C PHE A 57 -35.69 -3.22 17.09
N LEU A 58 -34.40 -3.41 16.88
CA LEU A 58 -33.77 -3.23 15.56
C LEU A 58 -34.29 -4.23 14.53
N GLN A 59 -34.55 -5.47 14.94
CA GLN A 59 -35.17 -6.48 14.07
C GLN A 59 -36.57 -6.03 13.63
N GLN A 60 -37.37 -5.50 14.55
CA GLN A 60 -38.69 -4.92 14.22
C GLN A 60 -38.55 -3.72 13.26
N GLN A 61 -37.56 -2.85 13.45
CA GLN A 61 -37.30 -1.75 12.52
C GLN A 61 -36.92 -2.24 11.12
N GLN A 62 -36.16 -3.34 11.03
CA GLN A 62 -35.81 -3.96 9.75
C GLN A 62 -37.03 -4.53 9.04
N GLU A 63 -37.94 -5.19 9.77
CA GLU A 63 -39.21 -5.68 9.23
C GLU A 63 -40.09 -4.54 8.70
N VAL A 64 -40.17 -3.43 9.44
CA VAL A 64 -40.90 -2.22 9.03
C VAL A 64 -40.25 -1.59 7.78
N LEU A 65 -38.93 -1.57 7.69
CA LEU A 65 -38.22 -1.07 6.50
C LEU A 65 -38.56 -1.89 5.26
N ILE A 66 -38.56 -3.23 5.38
CA ILE A 66 -38.92 -4.14 4.28
C ILE A 66 -40.35 -3.87 3.80
N GLN A 67 -41.30 -3.70 4.73
CA GLN A 67 -42.69 -3.38 4.38
C GLN A 67 -42.80 -2.05 3.63
N LYS A 68 -42.09 -1.01 4.08
CA LYS A 68 -42.09 0.31 3.44
C LYS A 68 -41.45 0.30 2.05
N VAL A 69 -40.39 -0.47 1.84
CA VAL A 69 -39.80 -0.66 0.51
C VAL A 69 -40.79 -1.36 -0.43
N ASN A 70 -41.47 -2.41 0.04
CA ASN A 70 -42.47 -3.13 -0.74
C ASN A 70 -43.68 -2.25 -1.11
N ASN A 71 -44.04 -1.29 -0.25
CA ASN A 71 -45.10 -0.32 -0.51
C ASN A 71 -44.65 0.84 -1.42
N GLY A 72 -43.35 0.94 -1.76
CA GLY A 72 -42.79 2.03 -2.55
C GLY A 72 -42.60 3.34 -1.77
N ASP A 73 -42.68 3.30 -0.44
CA ASP A 73 -42.54 4.48 0.44
C ASP A 73 -41.09 4.99 0.54
N TYR A 74 -40.11 4.16 0.16
CA TYR A 74 -38.68 4.51 0.14
C TYR A 74 -38.04 4.19 -1.20
N SER A 75 -37.12 5.07 -1.61
CA SER A 75 -36.21 4.74 -2.72
C SER A 75 -35.22 3.64 -2.30
N PRO A 76 -34.70 2.83 -3.25
CA PRO A 76 -33.71 1.79 -2.95
C PRO A 76 -32.46 2.33 -2.26
N GLU A 77 -32.04 3.56 -2.58
CA GLU A 77 -30.87 4.21 -1.97
C GLU A 77 -31.11 4.58 -0.50
N GLU A 78 -32.27 5.14 -0.18
CA GLU A 78 -32.64 5.47 1.20
C GLU A 78 -32.82 4.21 2.05
N ALA A 79 -33.43 3.17 1.49
CA ALA A 79 -33.59 1.89 2.15
C ALA A 79 -32.25 1.22 2.46
N ASN A 80 -31.30 1.26 1.52
CA ASN A 80 -29.97 0.72 1.73
C ASN A 80 -29.20 1.46 2.83
N ARG A 81 -29.30 2.79 2.88
CA ARG A 81 -28.65 3.59 3.94
C ARG A 81 -29.19 3.25 5.33
N ILE A 82 -30.52 3.13 5.47
CA ILE A 82 -31.16 2.78 6.75
C ILE A 82 -30.80 1.35 7.15
N ASN A 83 -30.80 0.41 6.19
CA ASN A 83 -30.44 -0.98 6.45
C ASN A 83 -28.97 -1.13 6.90
N GLN A 84 -28.06 -0.35 6.31
CA GLN A 84 -26.66 -0.32 6.74
C GLN A 84 -26.52 0.15 8.19
N GLN A 85 -27.24 1.22 8.58
CA GLN A 85 -27.21 1.71 9.96
C GLN A 85 -27.78 0.68 10.96
N ILE A 86 -28.86 0.00 10.61
CA ILE A 86 -29.44 -1.07 11.43
C ILE A 86 -28.44 -2.23 11.58
N TYR A 87 -27.75 -2.59 10.50
CA TYR A 87 -26.76 -3.66 10.51
C TYR A 87 -25.55 -3.31 11.40
N GLU A 88 -24.97 -2.13 11.23
CA GLU A 88 -23.84 -1.65 12.02
C GLU A 88 -24.19 -1.61 13.52
N HIS A 89 -25.37 -1.09 13.86
CA HIS A 89 -25.84 -1.03 15.24
C HIS A 89 -26.09 -2.44 15.81
N SER A 90 -26.63 -3.37 15.01
CA SER A 90 -26.79 -4.76 15.45
C SER A 90 -25.44 -5.47 15.65
N GLU A 91 -24.41 -5.16 14.86
CA GLU A 91 -23.07 -5.73 15.02
C GLU A 91 -22.46 -5.25 16.34
N ASP A 92 -22.60 -3.96 16.67
CA ASP A 92 -22.12 -3.38 17.92
C ASP A 92 -22.82 -4.00 19.15
N LEU A 93 -24.16 -4.12 19.12
CA LEU A 93 -24.90 -4.78 20.20
C LEU A 93 -24.46 -6.24 20.39
N ASN A 94 -24.17 -6.98 19.32
CA ASN A 94 -23.65 -8.35 19.43
C ASN A 94 -22.27 -8.39 20.10
N LYS A 95 -21.37 -7.45 19.77
CA LYS A 95 -20.06 -7.34 20.44
C LYS A 95 -20.21 -7.05 21.93
N GLN A 96 -21.11 -6.13 22.30
CA GLN A 96 -21.38 -5.82 23.71
C GLN A 96 -22.00 -7.01 24.45
N ILE A 97 -22.96 -7.73 23.86
CA ILE A 97 -23.54 -8.95 24.44
C ILE A 97 -22.45 -10.00 24.67
N GLN A 98 -21.57 -10.22 23.69
CA GLN A 98 -20.49 -11.19 23.80
C GLN A 98 -19.49 -10.79 24.90
N PHE A 99 -19.17 -9.50 25.03
CA PHE A 99 -18.33 -8.99 26.12
C PHE A 99 -18.91 -9.35 27.50
N TYR A 100 -20.19 -9.07 27.76
CA TYR A 100 -20.81 -9.41 29.04
C TYR A 100 -20.96 -10.91 29.26
N ARG A 101 -21.15 -11.71 28.21
CA ARG A 101 -21.13 -13.19 28.30
C ARG A 101 -19.74 -13.70 28.70
N ASN A 102 -18.68 -13.15 28.12
CA ASN A 102 -17.31 -13.53 28.49
C ASN A 102 -17.00 -13.17 29.96
N LEU A 103 -17.53 -12.05 30.47
CA LEU A 103 -17.41 -11.70 31.90
C LEU A 103 -18.12 -12.69 32.83
N LEU A 104 -19.24 -13.27 32.39
CA LEU A 104 -19.95 -14.31 33.14
C LEU A 104 -19.24 -15.67 33.09
N GLN A 105 -18.53 -15.95 31.99
CA GLN A 105 -17.72 -17.16 31.78
C GLN A 105 -16.35 -17.10 32.46
N TYR A 106 -16.05 -16.05 33.23
CA TYR A 106 -14.79 -15.91 33.98
C TYR A 106 -14.66 -16.89 35.17
N SER A 107 -15.25 -18.09 35.06
CA SER A 107 -14.95 -19.21 35.94
C SER A 107 -14.14 -20.24 35.16
N THR A 108 -12.96 -20.55 35.71
CA THR A 108 -12.16 -21.75 35.43
C THR A 108 -11.69 -21.90 33.99
N ASP A 109 -10.51 -21.34 33.69
CA ASP A 109 -9.35 -22.07 33.14
C ASP A 109 -8.32 -21.08 32.56
N GLU A 110 -7.30 -20.76 33.35
CA GLU A 110 -5.98 -20.42 32.81
C GLU A 110 -5.32 -21.72 32.30
N VAL A 111 -5.87 -22.36 31.26
CA VAL A 111 -5.15 -23.39 30.51
C VAL A 111 -5.64 -23.40 29.06
N ASP A 112 -4.68 -23.28 28.15
CA ASP A 112 -4.72 -23.62 26.73
C ASP A 112 -5.77 -22.94 25.83
N PHE A 113 -5.27 -21.90 25.17
CA PHE A 113 -5.78 -21.37 23.91
C PHE A 113 -5.55 -22.36 22.74
N VAL A 114 -6.04 -23.61 22.81
CA VAL A 114 -6.21 -24.47 21.62
C VAL A 114 -7.30 -25.53 21.87
N SER A 115 -8.32 -25.52 21.00
CA SER A 115 -9.25 -26.62 20.67
C SER A 115 -10.03 -27.30 21.81
N ASN A 116 -11.34 -27.03 21.88
CA ASN A 116 -12.37 -28.07 21.69
C ASN A 116 -13.76 -27.42 21.72
N ALA A 117 -14.29 -27.13 20.54
CA ALA A 117 -15.73 -27.13 20.33
C ALA A 117 -16.11 -28.59 20.09
N ASN A 118 -16.73 -29.22 21.08
CA ASN A 118 -17.71 -30.30 20.89
C ASN A 118 -18.48 -30.52 22.20
N ASP A 119 -19.79 -30.31 22.07
CA ASP A 119 -20.91 -30.89 22.82
C ASP A 119 -20.95 -30.81 24.35
N GLU A 120 -21.83 -29.91 24.83
CA GLU A 120 -23.01 -30.19 25.68
C GLU A 120 -23.55 -28.82 26.16
N SER A 121 -24.74 -28.36 25.78
CA SER A 121 -25.97 -28.83 26.38
C SER A 121 -27.19 -28.22 25.69
N ASN A 122 -28.07 -29.11 25.25
CA ASN A 122 -29.48 -28.85 24.96
C ASN A 122 -30.20 -28.40 26.24
N ILE A 123 -30.26 -27.11 26.54
CA ILE A 123 -31.31 -26.59 27.45
C ILE A 123 -31.67 -25.16 27.02
N PHE A 124 -32.95 -24.97 26.69
CA PHE A 124 -33.68 -23.73 26.36
C PHE A 124 -33.95 -23.41 24.89
N GLY A 125 -35.15 -23.84 24.48
CA GLY A 125 -35.98 -23.19 23.48
C GLY A 125 -35.76 -23.71 22.08
N GLU A 126 -36.81 -24.28 21.48
CA GLU A 126 -36.93 -24.41 20.03
C GLU A 126 -36.72 -23.03 19.39
N SER A 127 -35.45 -22.75 19.04
CA SER A 127 -35.08 -21.78 18.04
C SER A 127 -35.76 -22.22 16.75
N LEU A 128 -36.62 -21.37 16.22
CA LEU A 128 -37.32 -21.53 14.95
C LEU A 128 -36.34 -21.41 13.76
N GLU A 129 -35.14 -21.98 13.89
CA GLU A 129 -34.06 -22.03 12.89
C GLU A 129 -34.38 -22.95 11.69
N ASN A 130 -35.55 -23.58 11.70
CA ASN A 130 -36.04 -24.42 10.60
C ASN A 130 -36.95 -23.70 9.60
N LYS A 131 -36.87 -22.37 9.47
CA LYS A 131 -37.56 -21.66 8.38
C LYS A 131 -36.62 -20.80 7.54
N VAL A 132 -36.28 -21.41 6.41
CA VAL A 132 -35.64 -20.86 5.22
C VAL A 132 -34.17 -20.50 5.46
N PRO A 133 -33.20 -21.18 4.82
CA PRO A 133 -31.83 -20.73 4.85
C PRO A 133 -31.77 -19.45 4.03
N PHE A 134 -31.95 -18.29 4.66
CA PHE A 134 -31.54 -17.04 4.07
C PHE A 134 -30.03 -17.09 3.96
N GLN A 135 -29.59 -17.38 2.74
CA GLN A 135 -28.20 -17.42 2.32
C GLN A 135 -27.52 -16.18 2.90
N LYS A 136 -26.52 -16.39 3.75
CA LYS A 136 -25.70 -15.32 4.32
C LYS A 136 -25.15 -14.51 3.16
N VAL A 137 -25.80 -13.41 2.80
CA VAL A 137 -25.32 -12.50 1.76
C VAL A 137 -24.18 -11.73 2.38
N ILE A 138 -23.01 -12.35 2.39
CA ILE A 138 -21.78 -11.67 2.75
C ILE A 138 -21.59 -10.61 1.65
N PRO A 139 -21.46 -9.32 2.00
CA PRO A 139 -21.10 -8.30 1.03
C PRO A 139 -19.88 -8.80 0.26
N ILE A 140 -19.94 -8.75 -1.07
CA ILE A 140 -18.93 -9.34 -1.96
C ILE A 140 -17.50 -8.96 -1.50
N GLU A 141 -17.33 -7.70 -1.09
CA GLU A 141 -16.08 -7.16 -0.56
C GLU A 141 -15.60 -7.84 0.73
N ARG A 142 -16.51 -8.11 1.69
CA ARG A 142 -16.19 -8.76 2.98
C ARG A 142 -15.89 -10.25 2.77
N TYR A 143 -16.57 -10.91 1.82
CA TYR A 143 -16.29 -12.29 1.41
C TYR A 143 -14.91 -12.41 0.77
N PHE A 144 -14.60 -11.56 -0.22
CA PHE A 144 -13.28 -11.55 -0.85
C PHE A 144 -12.18 -11.22 0.15
N TYR A 145 -12.42 -10.31 1.09
CA TYR A 145 -11.45 -9.96 2.12
C TYR A 145 -11.12 -11.15 3.05
N GLU A 146 -12.14 -11.83 3.59
CA GLU A 146 -11.93 -12.99 4.46
C GLU A 146 -11.30 -14.17 3.71
N LEU A 147 -11.70 -14.38 2.45
CA LEU A 147 -11.15 -15.43 1.59
C LEU A 147 -9.70 -15.14 1.21
N PHE A 148 -9.36 -13.88 0.93
CA PHE A 148 -7.99 -13.43 0.69
C PHE A 148 -7.10 -13.59 1.93
N LEU A 149 -7.58 -13.22 3.12
CA LEU A 149 -6.86 -13.40 4.39
C LEU A 149 -6.63 -14.88 4.70
N SER A 150 -7.63 -15.73 4.46
CA SER A 150 -7.52 -17.17 4.66
C SER A 150 -6.56 -17.80 3.66
N PHE A 151 -6.63 -17.38 2.39
CA PHE A 151 -5.71 -17.82 1.35
C PHE A 151 -4.27 -17.37 1.65
N LEU A 152 -4.06 -16.13 2.08
CA LEU A 152 -2.76 -15.65 2.55
C LEU A 152 -2.25 -16.50 3.72
N ARG A 153 -3.06 -16.77 4.74
CA ARG A 153 -2.65 -17.63 5.87
C ARG A 153 -2.23 -19.02 5.40
N VAL A 154 -2.99 -19.66 4.52
CA VAL A 154 -2.66 -20.97 3.96
C VAL A 154 -1.38 -20.91 3.14
N VAL A 155 -1.20 -19.88 2.31
CA VAL A 155 0.03 -19.68 1.54
C VAL A 155 1.22 -19.49 2.49
N PHE A 156 1.13 -18.61 3.49
CA PHE A 156 2.20 -18.37 4.47
C PHE A 156 2.56 -19.61 5.32
N LEU A 157 1.57 -20.45 5.65
CA LEU A 157 1.80 -21.70 6.39
C LEU A 157 2.24 -22.86 5.48
N SER A 158 1.99 -22.77 4.17
CA SER A 158 2.43 -23.78 3.21
C SER A 158 3.93 -23.68 2.94
N ASN A 159 4.57 -24.83 2.76
CA ASN A 159 5.97 -24.90 2.34
C ASN A 159 6.22 -24.14 1.03
N ILE A 160 5.26 -24.14 0.10
CA ILE A 160 5.36 -23.43 -1.18
C ILE A 160 5.39 -21.91 -0.97
N GLY A 161 4.51 -21.37 -0.12
CA GLY A 161 4.51 -19.94 0.16
C GLY A 161 5.72 -19.51 0.97
N GLN A 162 6.20 -20.33 1.91
CA GLN A 162 7.47 -20.07 2.61
C GLN A 162 8.66 -20.05 1.64
N ILE A 163 8.76 -21.02 0.73
CA ILE A 163 9.79 -21.03 -0.33
C ILE A 163 9.68 -19.78 -1.22
N THR A 164 8.45 -19.38 -1.58
CA THR A 164 8.20 -18.20 -2.40
C THR A 164 8.61 -16.92 -1.67
N ILE A 165 8.30 -16.78 -0.39
CA ILE A 165 8.71 -15.66 0.45
C ILE A 165 10.24 -15.63 0.61
N CYS A 166 10.87 -16.77 0.88
CA CYS A 166 12.33 -16.89 0.95
C CYS A 166 12.98 -16.51 -0.38
N PHE A 167 12.38 -16.92 -1.52
CA PHE A 167 12.83 -16.51 -2.85
C PHE A 167 12.71 -14.99 -3.03
N PHE A 168 11.59 -14.37 -2.66
CA PHE A 168 11.43 -12.92 -2.72
C PHE A 168 12.42 -12.18 -1.82
N ILE A 169 12.65 -12.67 -0.60
CA ILE A 169 13.65 -12.10 0.32
C ILE A 169 15.04 -12.23 -0.31
N LEU A 170 15.36 -13.38 -0.92
CA LEU A 170 16.65 -13.59 -1.58
C LEU A 170 16.83 -12.69 -2.80
N VAL A 171 15.81 -12.56 -3.65
CA VAL A 171 15.82 -11.64 -4.80
C VAL A 171 15.97 -10.20 -4.33
N ALA A 172 15.23 -9.79 -3.29
CA ALA A 172 15.34 -8.47 -2.70
C ALA A 172 16.73 -8.24 -2.11
N ALA A 173 17.27 -9.19 -1.35
CA ALA A 173 18.61 -9.10 -0.79
C ALA A 173 19.68 -8.97 -1.88
N VAL A 174 19.63 -9.84 -2.90
CA VAL A 174 20.53 -9.75 -4.07
C VAL A 174 20.40 -8.39 -4.75
N TYR A 175 19.18 -7.90 -4.96
CA TYR A 175 18.93 -6.59 -5.55
C TYR A 175 19.50 -5.45 -4.70
N PHE A 176 19.26 -5.44 -3.39
CA PHE A 176 19.78 -4.41 -2.48
C PHE A 176 21.30 -4.46 -2.38
N THR A 177 21.89 -5.64 -2.23
CA THR A 177 23.35 -5.82 -2.21
C THR A 177 23.98 -5.39 -3.53
N TRP A 178 23.38 -5.76 -4.66
CA TRP A 178 23.83 -5.33 -5.98
C TRP A 178 23.73 -3.82 -6.15
N THR A 179 22.61 -3.20 -5.76
CA THR A 179 22.41 -1.74 -5.82
C THR A 179 23.40 -0.99 -4.92
N TRP A 180 23.71 -1.56 -3.75
CA TRP A 180 24.70 -1.01 -2.82
C TRP A 180 26.12 -1.10 -3.38
N ASN A 181 26.53 -2.27 -3.86
CA ASN A 181 27.87 -2.50 -4.42
C ASN A 181 28.10 -1.75 -5.74
N THR A 182 27.05 -1.48 -6.51
CA THR A 182 27.14 -0.74 -7.78
C THR A 182 26.84 0.76 -7.63
N ARG A 183 26.71 1.26 -6.39
CA ARG A 183 26.38 2.68 -6.12
C ARG A 183 27.35 3.64 -6.80
N ASP A 184 28.66 3.33 -6.74
CA ASP A 184 29.74 4.15 -7.30
C ASP A 184 30.16 3.72 -8.72
N GLN A 185 29.61 2.61 -9.21
CA GLN A 185 29.90 2.03 -10.53
C GLN A 185 28.88 2.49 -11.56
N LYS A 186 28.44 3.76 -11.51
CA LYS A 186 27.47 4.29 -12.47
C LYS A 186 28.19 5.00 -13.62
N PRO A 187 27.61 4.99 -14.83
CA PRO A 187 28.07 5.86 -15.91
C PRO A 187 28.19 7.31 -15.45
N GLN A 188 29.33 7.91 -15.74
CA GLN A 188 29.61 9.32 -15.45
C GLN A 188 29.44 10.13 -16.74
N PHE A 189 28.75 11.27 -16.61
CA PHE A 189 28.45 12.17 -17.71
C PHE A 189 29.19 13.48 -17.47
N GLU A 190 29.89 13.94 -18.50
CA GLU A 190 30.63 15.19 -18.48
C GLU A 190 30.29 16.01 -19.72
N TYR A 191 30.23 17.32 -19.55
CA TYR A 191 29.98 18.26 -20.61
C TYR A 191 31.22 19.10 -20.88
N ILE A 192 31.59 19.20 -22.15
CA ILE A 192 32.77 19.93 -22.60
C ILE A 192 32.35 20.86 -23.75
N PRO A 193 32.35 22.20 -23.55
CA PRO A 193 32.08 23.14 -24.63
C PRO A 193 33.30 23.27 -25.56
N ILE A 194 33.09 23.19 -26.88
CA ILE A 194 34.09 23.51 -27.89
C ILE A 194 33.66 24.80 -28.60
N HIS A 195 33.99 25.92 -27.94
CA HIS A 195 33.58 27.26 -28.40
C HIS A 195 34.12 27.63 -29.79
N ALA A 196 35.24 27.06 -30.22
CA ALA A 196 35.84 27.37 -31.51
C ALA A 196 34.97 26.93 -32.71
N ASP A 197 34.17 25.87 -32.54
CA ASP A 197 33.41 25.24 -33.63
C ASP A 197 31.90 25.30 -33.44
N ASN A 198 31.38 26.07 -32.47
CA ASN A 198 29.96 26.04 -32.06
C ASN A 198 29.45 24.62 -31.74
N LYS A 199 30.36 23.79 -31.21
CA LYS A 199 30.10 22.39 -30.89
C LYS A 199 30.14 22.14 -29.41
N HIS A 200 29.31 21.20 -28.97
CA HIS A 200 29.16 20.85 -27.57
C HIS A 200 29.28 19.34 -27.42
N VAL A 201 30.24 18.89 -26.61
CA VAL A 201 30.53 17.47 -26.43
C VAL A 201 29.92 16.97 -25.12
N ILE A 202 29.22 15.85 -25.22
CA ILE A 202 28.82 15.04 -24.07
C ILE A 202 29.71 13.80 -24.06
N ARG A 203 30.47 13.67 -22.98
CA ARG A 203 31.40 12.57 -22.74
C ARG A 203 30.79 11.64 -21.70
N ILE A 204 30.76 10.34 -22.02
CA ILE A 204 30.19 9.31 -21.16
C ILE A 204 31.25 8.27 -20.88
N LEU A 205 31.61 8.13 -19.60
CA LEU A 205 32.50 7.10 -19.10
C LEU A 205 31.69 6.05 -18.35
N ASN A 206 31.58 4.85 -18.90
CA ASN A 206 30.85 3.76 -18.25
C ASN A 206 31.74 3.06 -17.22
N LYS A 207 31.68 3.51 -15.96
CA LYS A 207 32.34 2.84 -14.81
C LYS A 207 31.56 1.63 -14.29
N GLY A 208 30.44 1.29 -14.91
CA GLY A 208 29.60 0.17 -14.52
C GLY A 208 30.04 -1.17 -15.05
N MET A 209 29.55 -2.22 -14.41
CA MET A 209 29.77 -3.61 -14.83
C MET A 209 28.90 -4.01 -16.03
N LEU A 210 27.91 -3.20 -16.40
CA LEU A 210 26.93 -3.49 -17.45
C LEU A 210 26.94 -2.40 -18.51
N ASN A 211 26.49 -2.76 -19.72
CA ASN A 211 26.38 -1.82 -20.83
C ASN A 211 25.44 -0.68 -20.46
N ALA A 212 25.82 0.55 -20.81
CA ALA A 212 24.97 1.72 -20.70
C ALA A 212 24.41 2.06 -22.08
N LYS A 213 23.11 2.38 -22.15
CA LYS A 213 22.43 2.75 -23.39
C LYS A 213 21.82 4.13 -23.23
N ILE A 214 22.13 5.04 -24.16
CA ILE A 214 21.58 6.39 -24.18
C ILE A 214 20.74 6.52 -25.43
N TYR A 215 19.45 6.78 -25.25
CA TYR A 215 18.52 7.08 -26.33
C TYR A 215 18.60 8.56 -26.72
N LEU A 216 18.88 8.79 -27.99
CA LEU A 216 19.00 10.13 -28.60
C LEU A 216 17.67 10.64 -29.11
N THR A 217 16.76 9.74 -29.47
CA THR A 217 15.37 10.04 -29.85
C THR A 217 14.42 9.41 -28.84
N PRO A 218 13.18 9.93 -28.71
CA PRO A 218 12.15 9.29 -27.89
C PRO A 218 11.95 7.83 -28.34
N THR A 219 11.90 6.91 -27.39
CA THR A 219 11.67 5.49 -27.66
C THR A 219 10.51 4.93 -26.85
N TYR A 220 9.73 4.08 -27.52
CA TYR A 220 9.00 2.95 -26.91
C TYR A 220 9.74 1.68 -27.36
N PRO A 221 10.43 0.95 -26.46
CA PRO A 221 9.85 -0.30 -25.95
C PRO A 221 10.35 -0.71 -24.54
N TRP A 222 9.75 -1.78 -24.00
CA TRP A 222 10.07 -2.41 -22.73
C TRP A 222 11.49 -3.00 -22.71
N GLU A 223 12.49 -2.25 -22.24
CA GLU A 223 13.82 -2.77 -21.93
C GLU A 223 14.09 -2.70 -20.41
N LEU A 224 14.41 -3.85 -19.83
CA LEU A 224 14.85 -4.00 -18.43
C LEU A 224 16.38 -4.10 -18.41
N ALA A 225 17.07 -2.99 -18.64
CA ALA A 225 18.50 -2.89 -18.38
C ALA A 225 18.78 -1.78 -17.35
N PRO A 226 19.75 -1.97 -16.45
CA PRO A 226 19.94 -1.07 -15.31
C PRO A 226 20.51 0.31 -15.65
N TYR A 227 21.19 0.45 -16.79
CA TYR A 227 21.82 1.71 -17.22
C TYR A 227 21.23 2.20 -18.54
N ILE A 228 19.93 2.48 -18.54
CA ILE A 228 19.25 3.13 -19.67
C ILE A 228 19.02 4.61 -19.36
N TYR A 229 19.39 5.46 -20.31
CA TYR A 229 19.24 6.91 -20.25
C TYR A 229 18.50 7.44 -21.46
N PHE A 230 17.82 8.56 -21.28
CA PHE A 230 17.22 9.31 -22.37
C PHE A 230 17.56 10.80 -22.26
N ILE A 231 17.60 11.44 -23.42
CA ILE A 231 17.85 12.88 -23.55
C ILE A 231 16.52 13.60 -23.62
N VAL A 232 16.35 14.62 -22.78
CA VAL A 232 15.27 15.61 -22.85
C VAL A 232 15.90 16.95 -23.19
N CYS A 233 15.43 17.59 -24.24
CA CYS A 233 15.86 18.94 -24.60
C CYS A 233 14.65 19.87 -24.45
N SER A 234 14.87 20.99 -23.75
CA SER A 234 13.88 22.07 -23.66
C SER A 234 14.51 23.35 -24.17
N ALA A 235 13.77 24.14 -24.93
CA ALA A 235 14.25 25.34 -25.58
C ALA A 235 13.55 26.59 -25.05
N GLU A 236 14.27 27.70 -25.01
CA GLU A 236 13.76 29.04 -24.71
C GLU A 236 13.71 29.86 -25.99
N THR A 237 12.64 30.64 -26.16
CA THR A 237 12.41 31.49 -27.34
C THR A 237 12.72 32.94 -27.03
N THR A 238 12.93 33.74 -28.08
CA THR A 238 13.12 35.20 -27.97
C THR A 238 11.92 35.93 -27.34
N THR A 239 10.71 35.38 -27.46
CA THR A 239 9.45 36.06 -27.10
C THR A 239 8.83 35.58 -25.79
N SER A 240 9.23 34.42 -25.26
CA SER A 240 8.65 33.84 -24.04
C SER A 240 9.70 33.11 -23.22
N GLN A 241 9.71 33.36 -21.89
CA GLN A 241 10.50 32.59 -20.92
C GLN A 241 9.98 31.16 -20.70
N GLN A 242 8.86 30.79 -21.34
CA GLN A 242 8.30 29.45 -21.21
C GLN A 242 9.13 28.45 -22.01
N LYS A 243 9.74 27.49 -21.31
CA LYS A 243 10.53 26.42 -21.91
C LYS A 243 9.61 25.43 -22.64
N THR A 244 9.90 25.16 -23.91
CA THR A 244 9.18 24.16 -24.72
C THR A 244 10.07 22.96 -24.99
N ASP A 245 9.56 21.75 -24.81
CA ASP A 245 10.32 20.54 -25.14
C ASP A 245 10.51 20.42 -26.66
N ILE A 246 11.75 20.18 -27.08
CA ILE A 246 12.13 19.98 -28.49
C ILE A 246 12.88 18.66 -28.63
N GLN A 247 12.81 18.08 -29.83
CA GLN A 247 13.62 16.91 -30.19
C GLN A 247 14.81 17.37 -31.03
N ILE A 248 16.03 17.09 -30.57
CA ILE A 248 17.24 17.38 -31.35
C ILE A 248 17.27 16.44 -32.57
N PRO A 249 17.37 16.96 -33.80
CA PRO A 249 17.51 16.15 -35.00
C PRO A 249 18.81 15.33 -34.97
N LEU A 250 18.75 14.05 -35.35
CA LEU A 250 19.92 13.15 -35.34
C LEU A 250 21.06 13.63 -36.25
N ASN A 251 20.74 14.32 -37.35
CA ASN A 251 21.73 14.92 -38.26
C ASN A 251 22.51 16.08 -37.64
N CYS A 252 22.06 16.63 -36.51
CA CYS A 252 22.83 17.61 -35.73
C CYS A 252 23.72 16.96 -34.65
N LEU A 253 23.74 15.62 -34.58
CA LEU A 253 24.54 14.85 -33.63
C LEU A 253 25.65 14.08 -34.36
N TYR A 254 26.85 14.08 -33.81
CA TYR A 254 28.01 13.43 -34.38
C TYR A 254 28.73 12.56 -33.35
N THR A 255 29.31 11.44 -33.77
CA THR A 255 30.21 10.65 -32.92
C THR A 255 31.56 11.35 -32.82
N ALA A 256 32.11 11.46 -31.61
CA ALA A 256 33.39 12.14 -31.36
C ALA A 256 34.52 11.15 -31.02
N ASN A 257 34.74 10.15 -31.89
CA ASN A 257 35.73 9.08 -31.72
C ASN A 257 36.97 9.27 -32.64
N GLY A 258 37.48 10.51 -32.74
CA GLY A 258 38.62 10.86 -33.60
C GLY A 258 38.29 11.10 -35.08
N ILE A 259 37.14 10.62 -35.57
CA ILE A 259 36.54 11.00 -36.85
C ILE A 259 35.11 11.45 -36.57
N THR A 260 34.80 12.70 -36.93
CA THR A 260 33.45 13.26 -36.82
C THR A 260 32.56 12.63 -37.88
N SER A 261 31.60 11.82 -37.45
CA SER A 261 30.63 11.17 -38.33
C SER A 261 29.22 11.35 -37.80
N PRO A 262 28.20 11.60 -38.65
CA PRO A 262 26.84 11.83 -38.21
C PRO A 262 26.28 10.57 -37.54
N ILE A 263 25.52 10.75 -36.46
CA ILE A 263 24.88 9.63 -35.78
C ILE A 263 23.66 9.17 -36.60
N THR A 264 23.71 7.93 -37.05
CA THR A 264 22.61 7.28 -37.79
C THR A 264 21.70 6.42 -36.90
N SER A 265 22.16 6.09 -35.70
CA SER A 265 21.42 5.27 -34.72
C SER A 265 20.60 6.13 -33.76
N THR A 266 19.43 5.63 -33.35
CA THR A 266 18.58 6.28 -32.33
C THR A 266 19.11 6.16 -30.90
N TYR A 267 20.19 5.39 -30.70
CA TYR A 267 20.83 5.18 -29.41
C TYR A 267 22.35 5.04 -29.53
N ILE A 268 23.04 5.26 -28.41
CA ILE A 268 24.46 4.99 -28.22
C ILE A 268 24.60 3.96 -27.10
N GLU A 269 25.26 2.84 -27.39
CA GLU A 269 25.63 1.83 -26.40
C GLU A 269 27.11 2.01 -25.99
N ILE A 270 27.37 2.05 -24.68
CA ILE A 270 28.68 2.20 -24.06
C ILE A 270 28.98 0.93 -23.25
N LEU A 271 30.03 0.20 -23.64
CA LEU A 271 30.46 -1.02 -22.98
C LEU A 271 31.07 -0.73 -21.59
N PRO A 272 31.05 -1.70 -20.65
CA PRO A 272 31.73 -1.61 -19.36
C PRO A 272 33.19 -1.18 -19.50
N GLY A 273 33.61 -0.19 -18.71
CA GLY A 273 34.97 0.33 -18.71
C GLY A 273 35.35 1.16 -19.94
N SER A 274 34.42 1.39 -20.88
CA SER A 274 34.66 2.17 -22.09
C SER A 274 34.15 3.61 -21.98
N GLU A 275 34.70 4.46 -22.83
CA GLU A 275 34.30 5.85 -23.00
C GLU A 275 33.73 6.04 -24.40
N LYS A 276 32.64 6.80 -24.49
CA LYS A 276 32.11 7.32 -25.76
C LYS A 276 31.72 8.77 -25.59
N SER A 277 31.79 9.50 -26.68
CA SER A 277 31.40 10.90 -26.75
C SER A 277 30.54 11.16 -27.98
N PHE A 278 29.60 12.08 -27.85
CA PHE A 278 28.88 12.65 -28.98
C PHE A 278 28.95 14.16 -28.94
N GLU A 279 29.05 14.74 -30.14
CA GLU A 279 29.05 16.16 -30.43
C GLU A 279 27.63 16.59 -30.83
N MET A 280 27.23 17.76 -30.36
CA MET A 280 26.04 18.48 -30.80
C MET A 280 26.48 19.74 -31.53
N ASP A 281 25.99 19.91 -32.76
CA ASP A 281 26.22 21.11 -33.57
C ASP A 281 25.10 22.13 -33.32
N THR A 282 25.44 23.23 -32.63
CA THR A 282 24.45 24.26 -32.29
C THR A 282 24.04 25.11 -33.49
N GLN A 283 24.86 25.21 -34.53
CA GLN A 283 24.47 25.87 -35.78
C GLN A 283 23.40 25.04 -36.50
N CYS A 284 23.60 23.73 -36.60
CA CYS A 284 22.60 22.82 -37.16
C CYS A 284 21.27 22.89 -36.38
N ILE A 285 21.34 22.90 -35.05
CA ILE A 285 20.14 23.03 -34.20
C ILE A 285 19.44 24.37 -34.46
N LYS A 286 20.19 25.47 -34.52
CA LYS A 286 19.66 26.81 -34.78
C LYS A 286 19.02 26.94 -36.17
N GLN A 287 19.53 26.23 -37.19
CA GLN A 287 18.91 26.18 -38.52
C GLN A 287 17.56 25.45 -38.52
N ASN A 288 17.44 24.38 -37.73
CA ASN A 288 16.18 23.62 -37.61
C ASN A 288 15.15 24.35 -36.73
N PHE A 289 15.61 25.16 -35.78
CA PHE A 289 14.77 25.95 -34.87
C PHE A 289 15.27 27.40 -34.83
N PRO A 290 14.80 28.28 -35.74
CA PRO A 290 15.32 29.65 -35.86
C PRO A 290 15.03 30.55 -34.66
N ASP A 291 13.91 30.33 -33.97
CA ASP A 291 13.40 31.24 -32.94
C ASP A 291 13.96 30.98 -31.53
N ILE A 292 14.74 29.91 -31.35
CA ILE A 292 15.27 29.52 -30.04
C ILE A 292 16.62 30.20 -29.76
N THR A 293 16.81 30.69 -28.54
CA THR A 293 18.04 31.37 -28.12
C THR A 293 18.91 30.49 -27.25
N LYS A 294 18.30 29.55 -26.53
CA LYS A 294 18.96 28.70 -25.56
C LYS A 294 18.28 27.33 -25.50
N ILE A 295 19.08 26.29 -25.31
CA ILE A 295 18.60 24.94 -25.04
C ILE A 295 19.11 24.46 -23.68
N THR A 296 18.24 23.80 -22.92
CA THR A 296 18.59 23.04 -21.73
C THR A 296 18.55 21.56 -22.09
N LEU A 297 19.73 20.93 -22.14
CA LEU A 297 19.89 19.49 -22.31
C LEU A 297 19.86 18.81 -20.95
N THR A 298 18.96 17.84 -20.77
CA THR A 298 18.88 17.03 -19.55
C THR A 298 18.97 15.55 -19.89
N ILE A 299 19.92 14.83 -19.27
CA ILE A 299 20.01 13.37 -19.37
C ILE A 299 19.39 12.77 -18.11
N ARG A 300 18.46 11.83 -18.30
CA ARG A 300 17.72 11.18 -17.21
C ARG A 300 17.79 9.66 -17.30
N THR A 301 17.72 8.99 -16.15
CA THR A 301 17.56 7.52 -16.08
C THR A 301 16.16 7.10 -16.51
N LEU A 302 16.00 5.96 -17.19
CA LEU A 302 14.68 5.49 -17.65
C LEU A 302 13.70 5.21 -16.50
N PHE A 303 14.13 4.45 -15.48
CA PHE A 303 13.24 3.93 -14.44
C PHE A 303 12.78 4.97 -13.41
N PHE A 304 13.71 5.77 -12.89
CA PHE A 304 13.42 6.74 -11.83
C PHE A 304 13.36 8.19 -12.33
N ARG A 305 13.58 8.41 -13.64
CA ARG A 305 13.70 9.74 -14.26
C ARG A 305 14.69 10.65 -13.52
N THR A 306 15.66 10.06 -12.84
CA THR A 306 16.68 10.78 -12.08
C THR A 306 17.57 11.53 -13.05
N GLN A 307 17.72 12.83 -12.84
CA GLN A 307 18.62 13.66 -13.62
C GLN A 307 20.08 13.29 -13.29
N VAL A 308 20.85 12.94 -14.31
CA VAL A 308 22.29 12.64 -14.19
C VAL A 308 23.17 13.72 -14.81
N LEU A 309 22.63 14.49 -15.76
CA LEU A 309 23.27 15.66 -16.33
C LEU A 309 22.22 16.70 -16.68
N LYS A 310 22.50 17.97 -16.41
CA LYS A 310 21.73 19.10 -16.92
C LYS A 310 22.68 20.21 -17.32
N VAL A 311 22.57 20.65 -18.56
CA VAL A 311 23.42 21.67 -19.15
C VAL A 311 22.55 22.67 -19.89
N ASP A 312 22.90 23.94 -19.72
CA ASP A 312 22.32 25.05 -20.45
C ASP A 312 23.32 25.47 -21.54
N ILE A 313 22.85 25.56 -22.78
CA ILE A 313 23.64 25.87 -23.96
C ILE A 313 22.99 27.05 -24.68
N ASP A 314 23.70 28.16 -24.75
CA ASP A 314 23.27 29.31 -25.54
C ASP A 314 23.55 29.02 -27.03
N LEU A 315 22.57 29.32 -27.88
CA LEU A 315 22.69 29.12 -29.31
C LEU A 315 23.26 30.38 -29.97
N PRO A 316 24.06 30.22 -31.04
CA PRO A 316 24.59 31.35 -31.78
C PRO A 316 23.44 32.20 -32.34
N SER A 317 23.59 33.52 -32.27
CA SER A 317 22.74 34.44 -33.01
C SER A 317 22.89 34.17 -34.51
N ASN A 318 21.79 34.23 -35.28
CA ASN A 318 21.88 34.16 -36.74
C ASN A 318 22.78 35.32 -37.21
N SER A 319 23.99 35.01 -37.65
CA SER A 319 24.78 35.92 -38.47
C SER A 319 24.06 36.04 -39.80
N THR A 320 23.34 37.15 -39.98
CA THR A 320 22.76 37.59 -41.26
C THR A 320 23.79 37.60 -42.37
#